data_AF-A0AA35T2N1-F1
#
_entry.id   AF-A0AA35T2N1-F1
#
_cell.length_a   1.000
_cell.length_b   1.000
_cell.length_c   1.000
_cell.angle_alpha   90.00
_cell.angle_beta   90.00
_cell.angle_gamma   90.00
#
_symmetry.space_group_name_H-M   'P 1'
#
loop_
_entity.id
_entity.type
_entity.pdbx_description
1 polymer ?
#
loop_
_entity_poly.entity_id
_entity_poly.type
_entity_poly.pdbx_seq_one_letter_code
_entity_poly.pdbx_strand_id
1 'polypeptide(L)'
;MKTTLKFCITANASLFIGGIIYFCLQGTPYGDSAVSRRIRHGAGQARSLLASGVVHVAASRLSFSEPVRDLRDVSGASLRAEPWLTDNGTTVTVSWENIHSPSISQPFDWVGLYCTSGADGRAYLDYSFISESPTHAEGRGSLKFVLYNLRTDCEFRYYQNSTLTTLLAVSNKVNFRGGKSRPLRGHLALTEDPTQMRVSWTTGSSTRPVVYYGLSRDNLTLSATGTSKTYTISDLCGPPANDSSFFVDPGSLHDVLLTNLKPKTMYYYKYGSGVSFSEVKNFTTAVVAGDTTRFKFIMYGDMGLSSPPGAETTAQLVLNEVLGGAAFVMHQGDLSYALGRAVKWDTWMNLIEPYASLAPYMIGIGNHEYDHEVGGSKDPSHTGGEGFHPEWGNFGYDSAGECGVPPFYRFHMPDNGNSVFWYSFDYGLVHFTVISTEHDFTPGSPMYSWIEKDFQSVNRN
;
A
#
# COMPACT_ATOMS: atom_id res chain seq x y z
N MET A 1 46.06 30.01 -5.77
CA MET A 1 45.05 29.88 -6.85
C MET A 1 43.80 29.30 -6.23
N LYS A 2 42.76 30.14 -6.09
CA LYS A 2 41.43 29.71 -5.63
C LYS A 2 40.69 29.16 -6.84
N THR A 3 40.28 27.90 -6.81
CA THR A 3 39.44 27.32 -7.85
C THR A 3 38.05 27.14 -7.26
N THR A 4 37.16 28.06 -7.63
CA THR A 4 35.74 28.04 -7.31
C THR A 4 35.05 26.98 -8.17
N LEU A 5 34.51 25.93 -7.55
CA LEU A 5 33.57 25.03 -8.23
C LEU A 5 32.21 25.75 -8.34
N LYS A 6 31.78 26.08 -9.55
CA LYS A 6 30.41 26.51 -9.83
C LYS A 6 29.54 25.25 -9.97
N PHE A 7 28.61 25.06 -9.04
CA PHE A 7 27.47 24.17 -9.25
C PHE A 7 26.53 24.81 -10.28
N CYS A 8 26.15 24.04 -11.30
CA CYS A 8 25.07 24.41 -12.21
C CYS A 8 23.79 23.79 -11.66
N ILE A 9 23.07 24.56 -10.83
CA ILE A 9 21.68 24.30 -10.49
C ILE A 9 20.86 24.78 -11.68
N THR A 10 20.22 23.86 -12.41
CA THR A 10 19.14 24.24 -13.32
C THR A 10 17.83 24.12 -12.55
N ALA A 11 17.42 25.23 -11.96
CA ALA A 11 16.04 25.46 -11.60
C ALA A 11 15.26 25.69 -12.91
N ASN A 12 14.14 24.99 -13.08
CA ASN A 12 13.08 25.43 -13.98
C ASN A 12 11.74 25.05 -13.37
N ALA A 13 11.21 25.97 -12.57
CA ALA A 13 9.78 26.14 -12.44
C ALA A 13 9.28 26.81 -13.72
N SER A 14 8.35 26.18 -14.45
CA SER A 14 7.27 26.82 -15.20
C SER A 14 6.40 25.81 -15.94
N LEU A 15 5.12 25.85 -15.59
CA LEU A 15 3.92 25.68 -16.42
C LEU A 15 3.84 24.48 -17.40
N PHE A 16 2.94 23.56 -17.03
CA PHE A 16 2.23 22.64 -17.91
C PHE A 16 1.57 23.36 -19.10
N ILE A 17 2.01 23.07 -20.33
CA ILE A 17 1.16 23.01 -21.53
C ILE A 17 1.66 21.83 -22.38
N GLY A 18 0.73 20.99 -22.84
CA GLY A 18 1.00 19.64 -23.36
C GLY A 18 1.91 19.54 -24.58
N GLY A 19 2.62 18.42 -24.65
CA GLY A 19 3.43 18.01 -25.80
C GLY A 19 4.07 16.64 -25.56
N ILE A 20 3.55 15.61 -26.21
CA ILE A 20 4.08 14.24 -26.18
C ILE A 20 5.48 14.22 -26.82
N ILE A 21 6.49 13.73 -26.11
CA ILE A 21 7.83 13.46 -26.66
C ILE A 21 8.02 11.94 -26.75
N TYR A 22 8.17 11.43 -27.98
CA TYR A 22 8.58 10.05 -28.26
C TYR A 22 10.12 9.93 -28.16
N PHE A 23 10.63 9.01 -27.35
CA PHE A 23 12.03 8.58 -27.43
C PHE A 23 12.16 7.37 -28.36
N CYS A 24 12.96 7.55 -29.42
CA CYS A 24 13.32 6.51 -30.37
C CYS A 24 14.59 5.80 -29.87
N LEU A 25 14.49 4.54 -29.46
CA LEU A 25 15.64 3.71 -29.10
C LEU A 25 16.28 3.12 -30.36
N GLN A 26 17.46 3.62 -30.74
CA GLN A 26 18.33 2.93 -31.70
C GLN A 26 19.12 1.84 -30.96
N GLY A 27 18.88 0.59 -31.34
CA GLY A 27 19.61 -0.57 -30.85
C GLY A 27 20.94 -0.77 -31.55
N THR A 28 21.91 -1.33 -30.81
CA THR A 28 23.00 -2.12 -31.40
C THR A 28 23.20 -3.41 -30.59
N PRO A 29 23.62 -4.53 -31.23
CA PRO A 29 23.46 -5.87 -30.68
C PRO A 29 24.77 -6.44 -30.16
N TYR A 30 24.78 -7.09 -28.99
CA TYR A 30 25.85 -8.04 -28.64
C TYR A 30 25.38 -9.15 -27.67
N GLY A 31 25.55 -10.39 -28.13
CA GLY A 31 26.17 -11.46 -27.33
C GLY A 31 25.28 -12.29 -26.41
N ASP A 32 24.68 -13.34 -26.97
CA ASP A 32 24.12 -14.48 -26.23
C ASP A 32 25.21 -15.18 -25.38
N SER A 33 25.07 -15.18 -24.05
CA SER A 33 25.73 -16.17 -23.19
C SER A 33 24.97 -16.37 -21.87
N ALA A 34 24.77 -17.64 -21.51
CA ALA A 34 24.41 -18.27 -20.22
C ALA A 34 23.32 -17.69 -19.27
N VAL A 35 23.01 -16.39 -19.31
CA VAL A 35 22.01 -15.71 -18.46
C VAL A 35 20.57 -16.00 -18.93
N SER A 36 20.38 -16.27 -20.22
CA SER A 36 19.07 -16.58 -20.85
C SER A 36 18.39 -17.85 -20.33
N ARG A 37 19.12 -18.78 -19.68
CA ARG A 37 18.54 -20.02 -19.15
C ARG A 37 18.01 -19.91 -17.72
N ARG A 38 18.57 -19.04 -16.86
CA ARG A 38 18.04 -18.81 -15.50
C ARG A 38 16.79 -17.93 -15.49
N ILE A 39 16.65 -17.03 -16.47
CA ILE A 39 15.51 -16.10 -16.57
C ILE A 39 14.22 -16.83 -17.00
N ARG A 40 14.29 -17.91 -17.79
CA ARG A 40 13.08 -18.59 -18.31
C ARG A 40 12.26 -19.34 -17.26
N HIS A 41 12.90 -19.86 -16.19
CA HIS A 41 12.15 -20.55 -15.12
C HIS A 41 11.56 -19.58 -14.08
N GLY A 42 12.16 -18.41 -13.85
CA GLY A 42 11.61 -17.37 -12.96
C GLY A 42 10.54 -16.49 -13.63
N ALA A 43 10.69 -16.18 -14.92
CA ALA A 43 9.75 -15.32 -15.66
C ALA A 43 8.37 -15.97 -15.89
N GLY A 44 8.29 -17.30 -15.90
CA GLY A 44 7.02 -18.03 -15.99
C GLY A 44 6.15 -17.91 -14.74
N GLN A 45 6.75 -17.75 -13.56
CA GLN A 45 6.03 -17.46 -12.30
C GLN A 45 5.74 -15.95 -12.13
N ALA A 46 6.65 -15.08 -12.59
CA ALA A 46 6.48 -13.62 -12.52
C ALA A 46 5.31 -13.10 -13.35
N ARG A 47 5.11 -13.64 -14.56
CA ARG A 47 3.94 -13.34 -15.40
C ARG A 47 2.61 -13.77 -14.78
N SER A 48 2.60 -14.60 -13.75
CA SER A 48 1.37 -15.03 -13.06
C SER A 48 1.06 -14.22 -11.80
N LEU A 49 2.05 -13.56 -11.19
CA LEU A 49 1.91 -12.91 -9.88
C LEU A 49 1.29 -11.50 -9.93
N LEU A 50 1.35 -10.84 -11.09
CA LEU A 50 0.71 -9.54 -11.34
C LEU A 50 -0.28 -9.56 -12.51
N ALA A 51 -0.41 -10.68 -13.25
CA ALA A 51 -1.34 -10.76 -14.38
C ALA A 51 -2.81 -10.97 -13.99
N SER A 52 -3.10 -11.10 -12.69
CA SER A 52 -4.48 -11.18 -12.20
C SER A 52 -4.98 -9.81 -11.75
N GLY A 53 -5.52 -9.06 -12.71
CA GLY A 53 -6.46 -7.99 -12.44
C GLY A 53 -5.85 -6.59 -12.43
N VAL A 54 -6.44 -5.72 -13.25
CA VAL A 54 -6.42 -4.28 -13.03
C VAL A 54 -6.75 -4.04 -11.55
N VAL A 55 -5.89 -3.33 -10.84
CA VAL A 55 -6.20 -2.87 -9.49
C VAL A 55 -7.27 -1.82 -9.66
N HIS A 56 -8.53 -2.19 -9.41
CA HIS A 56 -9.59 -1.21 -9.26
C HIS A 56 -9.22 -0.31 -8.09
N VAL A 57 -8.88 0.94 -8.42
CA VAL A 57 -8.67 1.99 -7.45
C VAL A 57 -10.05 2.39 -6.96
N ALA A 58 -10.27 2.31 -5.64
CA ALA A 58 -11.52 2.74 -5.03
C ALA A 58 -11.93 4.12 -5.57
N ALA A 59 -13.08 4.19 -6.21
CA ALA A 59 -13.53 5.39 -6.88
C ALA A 59 -13.81 6.53 -5.88
N SER A 60 -13.69 7.77 -6.36
CA SER A 60 -14.10 8.96 -5.59
C SER A 60 -15.57 8.86 -5.24
N ARG A 61 -15.94 9.10 -3.98
CA ARG A 61 -17.34 8.95 -3.56
C ARG A 61 -18.25 9.93 -4.31
N LEU A 62 -19.38 9.42 -4.79
CA LEU A 62 -20.54 10.20 -5.20
C LEU A 62 -21.00 11.12 -4.06
N SER A 63 -21.30 12.36 -4.43
CA SER A 63 -21.94 13.34 -3.55
C SER A 63 -23.46 13.25 -3.72
N PHE A 64 -24.19 13.29 -2.61
CA PHE A 64 -25.65 13.28 -2.59
C PHE A 64 -26.16 14.54 -1.90
N SER A 65 -27.12 15.23 -2.52
CA SER A 65 -27.78 16.41 -1.92
C SER A 65 -28.70 16.05 -0.76
N GLU A 66 -29.16 14.80 -0.71
CA GLU A 66 -30.11 14.27 0.28
C GLU A 66 -29.62 12.91 0.82
N PRO A 67 -30.01 12.50 2.05
CA PRO A 67 -29.67 11.19 2.58
C PRO A 67 -30.18 10.04 1.70
N VAL A 68 -29.37 8.98 1.57
CA VAL A 68 -29.77 7.73 0.92
C VAL A 68 -30.94 7.12 1.68
N ARG A 69 -32.02 6.79 0.98
CA ARG A 69 -33.23 6.23 1.60
C ARG A 69 -33.26 4.72 1.53
N ASP A 70 -33.44 4.09 2.68
CA ASP A 70 -33.82 2.68 2.77
C ASP A 70 -35.33 2.56 2.53
N LEU A 71 -35.74 2.02 1.39
CA LEU A 71 -37.12 1.57 1.21
C LEU A 71 -37.26 0.15 1.75
N ARG A 72 -38.27 -0.06 2.59
CA ARG A 72 -38.64 -1.39 3.10
C ARG A 72 -39.28 -2.18 1.95
N ASP A 73 -38.46 -2.99 1.30
CA ASP A 73 -38.83 -4.04 0.36
C ASP A 73 -39.43 -3.54 -0.98
N VAL A 74 -38.56 -3.44 -2.01
CA VAL A 74 -38.98 -3.11 -3.37
C VAL A 74 -39.17 -4.41 -4.15
N SER A 75 -40.40 -4.64 -4.60
CA SER A 75 -40.90 -5.79 -5.38
C SER A 75 -39.89 -6.44 -6.35
N GLY A 76 -39.44 -7.65 -6.04
CA GLY A 76 -38.85 -8.60 -7.00
C GLY A 76 -37.44 -8.29 -7.53
N ALA A 77 -36.88 -7.11 -7.26
CA ALA A 77 -35.51 -6.75 -7.64
C ALA A 77 -34.51 -7.70 -6.98
N SER A 78 -33.54 -8.20 -7.74
CA SER A 78 -32.54 -9.14 -7.24
C SER A 78 -31.13 -8.69 -7.58
N LEU A 79 -30.20 -8.95 -6.66
CA LEU A 79 -28.77 -8.71 -6.81
C LEU A 79 -28.02 -9.94 -6.31
N ARG A 80 -27.02 -10.40 -7.06
CA ARG A 80 -26.23 -11.59 -6.73
C ARG A 80 -24.77 -11.34 -7.00
N ALA A 81 -23.90 -11.81 -6.10
CA ALA A 81 -22.45 -11.72 -6.23
C ALA A 81 -21.83 -13.12 -6.33
N GLU A 82 -21.05 -13.35 -7.39
CA GLU A 82 -20.39 -14.62 -7.68
C GLU A 82 -18.90 -14.44 -8.07
N PRO A 83 -17.99 -15.28 -7.54
CA PRO A 83 -18.24 -16.32 -6.54
C PRO A 83 -18.55 -15.73 -5.15
N TRP A 84 -19.33 -16.46 -4.34
CA TRP A 84 -19.64 -16.08 -2.95
C TRP A 84 -18.48 -16.35 -1.97
N LEU A 85 -17.51 -17.18 -2.37
CA LEU A 85 -16.26 -17.43 -1.63
C LEU A 85 -15.09 -17.20 -2.58
N THR A 86 -14.23 -16.24 -2.25
CA THR A 86 -13.21 -15.74 -3.16
C THR A 86 -11.84 -15.62 -2.51
N ASP A 87 -10.77 -15.56 -3.30
CA ASP A 87 -9.42 -15.28 -2.83
C ASP A 87 -9.15 -13.76 -2.80
N ASN A 88 -8.19 -13.32 -2.01
CA ASN A 88 -7.83 -11.89 -1.98
C ASN A 88 -7.28 -11.43 -3.36
N GLY A 89 -7.80 -10.32 -3.89
CA GLY A 89 -7.40 -9.74 -5.18
C GLY A 89 -8.07 -10.39 -6.38
N THR A 90 -9.21 -11.07 -6.21
CA THR A 90 -9.92 -11.75 -7.29
C THR A 90 -11.16 -10.98 -7.75
N THR A 91 -11.53 -11.17 -9.02
CA THR A 91 -12.72 -10.55 -9.60
C THR A 91 -13.99 -11.27 -9.17
N VAL A 92 -14.96 -10.50 -8.68
CA VAL A 92 -16.34 -10.92 -8.40
C VAL A 92 -17.26 -10.26 -9.41
N THR A 93 -18.16 -11.06 -9.99
CA THR A 93 -19.21 -10.59 -10.88
C THR A 93 -20.48 -10.36 -10.07
N VAL A 94 -21.03 -9.16 -10.17
CA VAL A 94 -22.26 -8.75 -9.50
C VAL A 94 -23.33 -8.59 -10.55
N SER A 95 -24.39 -9.36 -10.46
CA SER A 95 -25.47 -9.40 -11.45
C SER A 95 -26.80 -9.00 -10.83
N TRP A 96 -27.63 -8.29 -11.58
CA TRP A 96 -28.99 -7.92 -11.16
C TRP A 96 -30.03 -8.29 -12.20
N GLU A 97 -31.25 -8.49 -11.74
CA GLU A 97 -32.44 -8.74 -12.56
C GLU A 97 -33.69 -8.13 -11.92
N ASN A 98 -34.73 -7.95 -12.72
CA ASN A 98 -36.05 -7.45 -12.30
C ASN A 98 -36.05 -6.02 -11.76
N ILE A 99 -35.13 -5.17 -12.23
CA ILE A 99 -35.17 -3.73 -11.94
C ILE A 99 -36.21 -3.08 -12.84
N HIS A 100 -37.32 -2.64 -12.24
CA HIS A 100 -38.38 -1.94 -12.95
C HIS A 100 -37.99 -0.48 -13.15
N SER A 101 -38.00 -0.01 -14.40
CA SER A 101 -37.65 1.37 -14.77
C SER A 101 -36.26 1.81 -14.27
N PRO A 102 -35.16 1.12 -14.69
CA PRO A 102 -33.81 1.53 -14.36
C PRO A 102 -33.54 2.95 -14.86
N SER A 103 -32.73 3.73 -14.12
CA SER A 103 -32.31 5.05 -14.61
C SER A 103 -31.33 4.88 -15.78
N ILE A 104 -31.81 5.06 -17.01
CA ILE A 104 -31.05 4.93 -18.26
C ILE A 104 -30.42 6.25 -18.74
N SER A 105 -30.55 7.32 -17.96
CA SER A 105 -29.96 8.63 -18.23
C SER A 105 -29.38 9.21 -16.95
N GLN A 106 -28.42 10.13 -17.06
CA GLN A 106 -27.79 10.73 -15.88
C GLN A 106 -28.84 11.43 -14.97
N PRO A 107 -28.78 11.22 -13.63
CA PRO A 107 -27.81 10.37 -12.96
C PRO A 107 -28.17 8.87 -13.07
N PHE A 108 -27.22 8.04 -13.49
CA PHE A 108 -27.43 6.59 -13.61
C PHE A 108 -27.61 5.95 -12.23
N ASP A 109 -28.33 4.82 -12.20
CA ASP A 109 -28.28 3.89 -11.07
C ASP A 109 -26.85 3.37 -10.88
N TRP A 110 -26.55 2.86 -9.69
CA TRP A 110 -25.21 2.41 -9.37
C TRP A 110 -25.23 1.23 -8.39
N VAL A 111 -24.15 0.46 -8.43
CA VAL A 111 -23.89 -0.63 -7.49
C VAL A 111 -22.70 -0.23 -6.62
N GLY A 112 -22.89 -0.22 -5.30
CA GLY A 112 -21.84 0.05 -4.33
C GLY A 112 -21.33 -1.21 -3.65
N LEU A 113 -20.02 -1.27 -3.41
CA LEU A 113 -19.33 -2.29 -2.63
C LEU A 113 -19.26 -1.88 -1.15
N TYR A 114 -19.69 -2.76 -0.25
CA TYR A 114 -19.63 -2.56 1.20
C TYR A 114 -18.94 -3.74 1.85
N CYS A 115 -18.07 -3.52 2.83
CA CYS A 115 -17.47 -4.62 3.60
C CYS A 115 -17.73 -4.52 5.11
N THR A 116 -18.53 -3.55 5.54
CA THR A 116 -18.95 -3.39 6.94
C THR A 116 -20.45 -3.69 7.07
N SER A 117 -20.83 -4.50 8.06
CA SER A 117 -22.23 -4.83 8.29
C SER A 117 -22.99 -3.62 8.83
N GLY A 118 -24.15 -3.30 8.23
CA GLY A 118 -24.98 -2.17 8.70
C GLY A 118 -24.41 -0.79 8.41
N ALA A 119 -23.43 -0.69 7.49
CA ALA A 119 -22.88 0.59 7.07
C ALA A 119 -23.99 1.51 6.50
N ASP A 120 -23.92 2.81 6.83
CA ASP A 120 -24.69 3.88 6.16
C ASP A 120 -24.56 3.72 4.63
N GLY A 121 -25.59 4.06 3.86
CA GLY A 121 -25.55 4.07 2.39
C GLY A 121 -24.46 4.98 1.80
N ARG A 122 -23.80 5.81 2.62
CA ARG A 122 -22.63 6.60 2.24
C ARG A 122 -21.28 5.93 2.49
N ALA A 123 -21.25 4.78 3.16
CA ALA A 123 -20.03 4.09 3.59
C ALA A 123 -19.52 3.03 2.60
N TYR A 124 -19.97 3.05 1.34
CA TYR A 124 -19.43 2.17 0.30
C TYR A 124 -17.93 2.43 0.07
N LEU A 125 -17.19 1.36 -0.16
CA LEU A 125 -15.74 1.40 -0.41
C LEU A 125 -15.43 1.70 -1.88
N ASP A 126 -16.29 1.24 -2.78
CA ASP A 126 -16.17 1.45 -4.22
C ASP A 126 -17.56 1.42 -4.87
N TYR A 127 -17.68 1.85 -6.12
CA TYR A 127 -18.93 1.77 -6.88
C TYR A 127 -18.70 1.78 -8.39
N SER A 128 -19.69 1.30 -9.12
CA SER A 128 -19.77 1.45 -10.58
C SER A 128 -21.19 1.80 -11.01
N PHE A 129 -21.32 2.58 -12.07
CA PHE A 129 -22.62 2.88 -12.65
C PHE A 129 -23.14 1.67 -13.44
N ILE A 130 -24.45 1.44 -13.39
CA ILE A 130 -25.06 0.32 -14.14
C ILE A 130 -24.86 0.44 -15.65
N SER A 131 -24.63 1.65 -16.15
CA SER A 131 -24.47 1.96 -17.57
C SER A 131 -23.24 1.32 -18.20
N GLU A 132 -22.30 0.84 -17.39
CA GLU A 132 -21.19 -0.01 -17.86
C GLU A 132 -21.66 -1.39 -18.33
N SER A 133 -22.85 -1.85 -17.90
CA SER A 133 -23.44 -3.09 -18.38
C SER A 133 -24.31 -2.86 -19.63
N PRO A 134 -24.09 -3.56 -20.75
CA PRO A 134 -24.85 -3.33 -21.98
C PRO A 134 -26.36 -3.54 -21.86
N THR A 135 -26.81 -4.42 -20.97
CA THR A 135 -28.23 -4.79 -20.83
C THR A 135 -28.96 -3.96 -19.77
N HIS A 136 -28.31 -2.98 -19.15
CA HIS A 136 -28.84 -2.26 -17.98
C HIS A 136 -30.23 -1.65 -18.22
N ALA A 137 -30.50 -1.17 -19.44
CA ALA A 137 -31.79 -0.61 -19.84
C ALA A 137 -32.95 -1.63 -19.83
N GLU A 138 -32.64 -2.92 -19.87
CA GLU A 138 -33.62 -4.02 -19.78
C GLU A 138 -33.96 -4.40 -18.33
N GLY A 139 -33.44 -3.67 -17.34
CA GLY A 139 -33.64 -3.98 -15.92
C GLY A 139 -32.78 -5.15 -15.42
N ARG A 140 -31.75 -5.54 -16.18
CA ARG A 140 -30.81 -6.61 -15.86
C ARG A 140 -29.39 -6.26 -16.30
N GLY A 141 -28.39 -6.86 -15.67
CA GLY A 141 -27.01 -6.65 -16.08
C GLY A 141 -26.01 -7.22 -15.11
N SER A 142 -24.75 -6.95 -15.37
CA SER A 142 -23.65 -7.37 -14.52
C SER A 142 -22.48 -6.41 -14.56
N LEU A 143 -21.81 -6.25 -13.42
CA LEU A 143 -20.58 -5.49 -13.22
C LEU A 143 -19.50 -6.40 -12.62
N LYS A 144 -18.24 -6.00 -12.74
CA LYS A 144 -17.09 -6.74 -12.20
C LYS A 144 -16.31 -5.86 -11.23
N PHE A 145 -16.02 -6.41 -10.07
CA PHE A 145 -15.23 -5.74 -9.02
C PHE A 145 -14.06 -6.61 -8.63
N VAL A 146 -12.87 -6.03 -8.42
CA VAL A 146 -11.74 -6.74 -7.81
C VAL A 146 -11.84 -6.54 -6.30
N LEU A 147 -11.93 -7.64 -5.55
CA LEU A 147 -12.12 -7.59 -4.10
C LEU A 147 -10.86 -7.95 -3.33
N TYR A 148 -10.57 -7.15 -2.32
CA TYR A 148 -9.50 -7.39 -1.36
C TYR A 148 -10.06 -7.83 -0.02
N ASN A 149 -9.40 -8.78 0.62
CA ASN A 149 -9.80 -9.25 1.95
C ASN A 149 -9.45 -8.17 2.98
N LEU A 150 -10.45 -7.39 3.38
CA LEU A 150 -10.36 -6.34 4.40
C LEU A 150 -10.69 -6.87 5.81
N ARG A 151 -10.49 -8.18 6.04
CA ARG A 151 -10.72 -8.85 7.33
C ARG A 151 -12.21 -8.93 7.71
N THR A 152 -13.09 -8.84 6.73
CA THR A 152 -14.55 -8.85 6.90
C THR A 152 -15.20 -9.28 5.58
N ASP A 153 -16.45 -9.71 5.66
CA ASP A 153 -17.22 -10.10 4.49
C ASP A 153 -17.74 -8.86 3.76
N CYS A 154 -17.91 -8.97 2.45
CA CYS A 154 -18.43 -7.89 1.63
C CYS A 154 -19.84 -8.21 1.10
N GLU A 155 -20.59 -7.17 0.75
CA GLU A 155 -21.86 -7.24 0.05
C GLU A 155 -21.93 -6.09 -0.96
N PHE A 156 -22.83 -6.24 -1.93
CA PHE A 156 -23.12 -5.20 -2.90
C PHE A 156 -24.53 -4.69 -2.68
N ARG A 157 -24.74 -3.41 -2.97
CA ARG A 157 -26.03 -2.75 -2.86
C ARG A 157 -26.33 -2.00 -4.14
N TYR A 158 -27.50 -2.26 -4.72
CA TYR A 158 -28.00 -1.58 -5.90
C TYR A 158 -28.81 -0.36 -5.47
N TYR A 159 -28.46 0.82 -5.98
CA TYR A 159 -29.20 2.04 -5.74
C TYR A 159 -29.80 2.60 -7.01
N GLN A 160 -31.11 2.85 -6.98
CA GLN A 160 -31.77 3.64 -8.00
C GLN A 160 -31.48 5.11 -7.78
N ASN A 161 -31.08 5.80 -8.83
CA ASN A 161 -30.80 7.22 -8.77
C ASN A 161 -31.86 8.00 -9.55
N SER A 162 -32.79 8.61 -8.83
CA SER A 162 -33.85 9.44 -9.37
C SER A 162 -33.80 10.82 -8.72
N THR A 163 -34.95 11.41 -8.34
CA THR A 163 -34.98 12.59 -7.46
C THR A 163 -34.29 12.32 -6.12
N LEU A 164 -34.27 11.06 -5.67
CA LEU A 164 -33.59 10.60 -4.46
C LEU A 164 -32.87 9.28 -4.73
N THR A 165 -31.72 9.07 -4.08
CA THR A 165 -30.99 7.80 -4.13
C THR A 165 -31.63 6.78 -3.18
N THR A 166 -32.05 5.66 -3.75
CA THR A 166 -32.89 4.66 -3.07
C THR A 166 -32.29 3.27 -3.18
N LEU A 167 -32.15 2.56 -2.06
CA LEU A 167 -31.70 1.16 -2.04
C LEU A 167 -32.78 0.24 -2.61
N LEU A 168 -32.46 -0.53 -3.66
CA LEU A 168 -33.39 -1.48 -4.29
C LEU A 168 -33.10 -2.94 -3.96
N ALA A 169 -31.83 -3.33 -3.89
CA ALA A 169 -31.44 -4.73 -3.68
C ALA A 169 -30.09 -4.82 -2.99
N VAL A 170 -29.90 -5.87 -2.19
CA VAL A 170 -28.64 -6.23 -1.51
C VAL A 170 -28.26 -7.64 -1.94
N SER A 171 -26.98 -7.85 -2.27
CA SER A 171 -26.50 -9.17 -2.69
C SER A 171 -26.37 -10.14 -1.53
N ASN A 172 -26.15 -11.42 -1.85
CA ASN A 172 -25.51 -12.33 -0.90
C ASN A 172 -24.15 -11.77 -0.45
N LYS A 173 -23.69 -12.19 0.73
CA LYS A 173 -22.33 -11.90 1.19
C LYS A 173 -21.31 -12.62 0.32
N VAL A 174 -20.15 -11.99 0.17
CA VAL A 174 -18.92 -12.54 -0.40
C VAL A 174 -17.91 -12.70 0.73
N ASN A 175 -17.52 -13.93 0.97
CA ASN A 175 -16.52 -14.32 1.96
C ASN A 175 -15.14 -14.47 1.30
N PHE A 176 -14.08 -14.35 2.11
CA PHE A 176 -12.72 -14.61 1.67
C PHE A 176 -12.17 -15.93 2.21
N ARG A 177 -11.46 -16.71 1.38
CA ARG A 177 -10.75 -17.91 1.84
C ARG A 177 -9.73 -17.53 2.94
N GLY A 178 -9.76 -18.27 4.04
CA GLY A 178 -8.97 -17.98 5.24
C GLY A 178 -9.53 -16.84 6.11
N GLY A 179 -10.51 -16.08 5.61
CA GLY A 179 -11.24 -15.03 6.33
C GLY A 179 -10.30 -14.07 7.08
N LYS A 180 -10.66 -13.75 8.33
CA LYS A 180 -9.89 -12.87 9.22
C LYS A 180 -8.50 -13.41 9.57
N SER A 181 -8.31 -14.72 9.54
CA SER A 181 -7.03 -15.33 9.95
C SER A 181 -5.96 -15.28 8.86
N ARG A 182 -6.34 -15.02 7.60
CA ARG A 182 -5.40 -15.03 6.47
C ARG A 182 -4.34 -13.93 6.67
N PRO A 183 -3.04 -14.27 6.73
CA PRO A 183 -1.99 -13.26 6.73
C PRO A 183 -1.86 -12.66 5.33
N LEU A 184 -1.91 -11.34 5.24
CA LEU A 184 -1.87 -10.56 4.00
C LEU A 184 -0.90 -9.40 4.16
N ARG A 185 -0.52 -8.76 3.05
CA ARG A 185 0.31 -7.55 3.07
C ARG A 185 1.68 -7.80 3.67
N GLY A 186 2.23 -8.99 3.42
CA GLY A 186 3.56 -9.33 3.87
C GLY A 186 4.59 -8.38 3.28
N HIS A 187 5.43 -7.81 4.13
CA HIS A 187 6.53 -6.96 3.71
C HIS A 187 7.72 -7.09 4.65
N LEU A 188 8.90 -6.80 4.10
CA LEU A 188 10.18 -6.90 4.78
C LEU A 188 10.75 -5.50 5.02
N ALA A 189 11.55 -5.33 6.07
CA ALA A 189 12.34 -4.13 6.28
C ALA A 189 13.73 -4.47 6.82
N LEU A 190 14.73 -3.70 6.38
CA LEU A 190 16.08 -3.73 6.95
C LEU A 190 16.06 -3.13 8.36
N THR A 191 17.11 -3.47 9.11
CA THR A 191 17.47 -2.82 10.37
C THR A 191 18.87 -2.24 10.23
N GLU A 192 19.40 -1.65 11.29
CA GLU A 192 20.81 -1.26 11.41
C GLU A 192 21.79 -2.45 11.48
N ASP A 193 21.29 -3.67 11.72
CA ASP A 193 22.10 -4.88 11.85
C ASP A 193 21.89 -5.82 10.64
N PRO A 194 22.95 -6.13 9.86
CA PRO A 194 22.86 -7.01 8.69
C PRO A 194 22.55 -8.49 9.04
N THR A 195 22.58 -8.84 10.33
CA THR A 195 22.17 -10.14 10.86
C THR A 195 20.70 -10.19 11.24
N GLN A 196 19.94 -9.14 10.93
CA GLN A 196 18.52 -9.03 11.27
C GLN A 196 17.64 -8.74 10.04
N MET A 197 16.36 -9.08 10.15
CA MET A 197 15.33 -8.78 9.15
C MET A 197 13.99 -8.64 9.85
N ARG A 198 13.24 -7.57 9.55
CA ARG A 198 11.86 -7.42 10.01
C ARG A 198 10.90 -8.05 9.00
N VAL A 199 9.90 -8.77 9.51
CA VAL A 199 8.81 -9.36 8.73
C VAL A 199 7.49 -8.87 9.32
N SER A 200 6.70 -8.20 8.49
CA SER A 200 5.45 -7.57 8.90
C SER A 200 4.30 -7.98 7.99
N TRP A 201 3.09 -8.08 8.55
CA TRP A 201 1.88 -8.44 7.82
C TRP A 201 0.63 -8.05 8.60
N THR A 202 -0.53 -8.15 7.97
CA THR A 202 -1.83 -7.83 8.57
C THR A 202 -2.71 -9.09 8.67
N THR A 203 -3.46 -9.22 9.76
CA THR A 203 -4.62 -10.12 9.88
C THR A 203 -5.79 -9.41 10.55
N GLY A 204 -6.95 -10.07 10.62
CA GLY A 204 -8.11 -9.67 11.42
C GLY A 204 -8.15 -10.29 12.81
N SER A 205 -7.04 -10.83 13.31
CA SER A 205 -6.97 -11.49 14.62
C SER A 205 -5.68 -11.15 15.37
N SER A 206 -5.78 -10.91 16.68
CA SER A 206 -4.62 -10.63 17.53
C SER A 206 -3.87 -11.88 18.00
N THR A 207 -4.04 -13.02 17.31
CA THR A 207 -3.32 -14.26 17.62
C THR A 207 -1.81 -14.03 17.52
N ARG A 208 -1.05 -14.64 18.43
CA ARG A 208 0.41 -14.45 18.53
C ARG A 208 1.09 -14.64 17.16
N PRO A 209 1.77 -13.60 16.64
CA PRO A 209 2.43 -13.68 15.35
C PRO A 209 3.69 -14.55 15.42
N VAL A 210 3.90 -15.37 14.40
CA VAL A 210 5.02 -16.29 14.28
C VAL A 210 5.55 -16.29 12.85
N VAL A 211 6.87 -16.25 12.72
CA VAL A 211 7.58 -16.52 11.47
C VAL A 211 8.36 -17.81 11.64
N TYR A 212 8.17 -18.74 10.70
CA TYR A 212 9.05 -19.91 10.55
C TYR A 212 10.02 -19.63 9.41
N TYR A 213 11.29 -19.92 9.59
CA TYR A 213 12.33 -19.63 8.61
C TYR A 213 13.48 -20.63 8.65
N GLY A 214 14.30 -20.66 7.60
CA GLY A 214 15.43 -21.58 7.50
C GLY A 214 16.16 -21.49 6.16
N LEU A 215 17.20 -22.31 6.02
CA LEU A 215 18.02 -22.36 4.80
C LEU A 215 17.46 -23.32 3.72
N SER A 216 16.38 -24.02 4.02
CA SER A 216 15.71 -24.95 3.11
C SER A 216 14.22 -24.63 3.04
N ARG A 217 13.67 -24.56 1.82
CA ARG A 217 12.26 -24.28 1.57
C ARG A 217 11.32 -25.28 2.26
N ASP A 218 11.73 -26.55 2.26
CA ASP A 218 10.91 -27.65 2.76
C ASP A 218 11.18 -27.99 4.23
N ASN A 219 12.16 -27.29 4.87
CA ASN A 219 12.54 -27.53 6.25
C ASN A 219 12.89 -26.21 6.98
N LEU A 220 11.86 -25.53 7.48
CA LEU A 220 11.96 -24.28 8.24
C LEU A 220 12.18 -24.60 9.72
N THR A 221 13.45 -24.76 10.12
CA THR A 221 13.83 -25.23 11.47
C THR A 221 13.90 -24.14 12.54
N LEU A 222 13.83 -22.87 12.14
CA LEU A 222 13.89 -21.71 13.04
C LEU A 222 12.52 -21.06 13.14
N SER A 223 12.26 -20.41 14.26
CA SER A 223 11.05 -19.63 14.46
C SER A 223 11.29 -18.42 15.34
N ALA A 224 10.61 -17.32 15.04
CA ALA A 224 10.57 -16.12 15.86
C ALA A 224 9.13 -15.69 16.08
N THR A 225 8.87 -15.02 17.20
CA THR A 225 7.57 -14.41 17.51
C THR A 225 7.76 -12.93 17.74
N GLY A 226 6.71 -12.14 17.53
CA GLY A 226 6.80 -10.69 17.72
C GLY A 226 5.53 -10.10 18.30
N THR A 227 5.25 -8.85 17.93
CA THR A 227 4.18 -8.05 18.52
C THR A 227 3.09 -7.75 17.50
N SER A 228 1.97 -7.22 17.99
CA SER A 228 0.86 -6.80 17.13
C SER A 228 0.35 -5.47 17.65
N LYS A 229 0.24 -4.52 16.73
CA LYS A 229 -0.29 -3.17 16.98
C LYS A 229 -1.52 -2.92 16.10
N THR A 230 -2.28 -1.90 16.44
CA THR A 230 -3.40 -1.40 15.64
C THR A 230 -3.58 0.07 15.96
N TYR A 231 -4.31 0.77 15.11
CA TYR A 231 -4.86 2.09 15.39
C TYR A 231 -6.38 2.05 15.19
N THR A 232 -7.05 3.02 15.77
CA THR A 232 -8.50 3.20 15.76
C THR A 232 -8.84 4.54 15.12
N ILE A 233 -10.12 4.74 14.82
CA ILE A 233 -10.59 6.01 14.26
C ILE A 233 -10.28 7.21 15.16
N SER A 234 -10.20 7.01 16.48
CA SER A 234 -9.87 8.08 17.44
C SER A 234 -8.41 8.50 17.41
N ASP A 235 -7.51 7.68 16.86
CA ASP A 235 -6.09 8.01 16.74
C ASP A 235 -5.84 8.98 15.57
N LEU A 236 -6.79 9.11 14.64
CA LEU A 236 -6.66 9.99 13.46
C LEU A 236 -6.99 11.45 13.80
N CYS A 237 -6.28 12.38 13.17
CA CYS A 237 -6.26 13.78 13.53
C CYS A 237 -7.49 14.56 13.03
N GLY A 238 -8.03 14.22 11.87
CA GLY A 238 -9.16 14.95 11.30
C GLY A 238 -9.92 14.19 10.20
N PRO A 239 -11.03 14.77 9.69
CA PRO A 239 -11.81 14.17 8.60
C PRO A 239 -11.09 14.37 7.25
N PRO A 240 -11.28 13.50 6.25
CA PRO A 240 -12.13 12.31 6.27
C PRO A 240 -11.53 11.13 7.03
N ALA A 241 -10.24 11.14 7.42
CA ALA A 241 -9.60 9.99 8.05
C ALA A 241 -10.34 9.50 9.31
N ASN A 242 -10.80 10.42 10.16
CA ASN A 242 -11.55 10.09 11.37
C ASN A 242 -13.09 10.04 11.20
N ASP A 243 -13.59 9.99 9.96
CA ASP A 243 -15.00 9.78 9.67
C ASP A 243 -15.27 8.27 9.48
N SER A 244 -16.23 7.73 10.23
CA SER A 244 -16.63 6.32 10.17
C SER A 244 -17.02 5.85 8.77
N SER A 245 -17.42 6.79 7.91
CA SER A 245 -17.73 6.52 6.52
C SER A 245 -16.48 6.10 5.76
N PHE A 246 -15.30 6.67 6.02
CA PHE A 246 -14.06 6.41 5.27
C PHE A 246 -13.07 5.51 6.03
N PHE A 247 -13.32 5.29 7.32
CA PHE A 247 -12.53 4.41 8.15
C PHE A 247 -12.81 2.93 7.85
N VAL A 248 -11.74 2.15 7.76
CA VAL A 248 -11.77 0.68 7.72
C VAL A 248 -10.81 0.22 8.79
N ASP A 249 -11.29 -0.61 9.73
CA ASP A 249 -10.46 -1.17 10.79
C ASP A 249 -9.23 -1.86 10.18
N PRO A 250 -7.99 -1.44 10.52
CA PRO A 250 -6.77 -1.96 9.91
C PRO A 250 -6.45 -3.40 10.34
N GLY A 251 -7.15 -3.93 11.35
CA GLY A 251 -6.90 -5.24 11.95
C GLY A 251 -5.66 -5.24 12.83
N SER A 252 -5.11 -6.42 13.04
CA SER A 252 -3.85 -6.61 13.75
C SER A 252 -2.68 -6.48 12.77
N LEU A 253 -1.82 -5.50 13.02
CA LEU A 253 -0.59 -5.22 12.27
C LEU A 253 0.56 -5.87 13.03
N HIS A 254 1.09 -6.97 12.48
CA HIS A 254 2.08 -7.81 13.11
C HIS A 254 3.49 -7.38 12.68
N ASP A 255 4.43 -7.37 13.61
CA ASP A 255 5.86 -7.16 13.38
C ASP A 255 6.65 -8.27 14.09
N VAL A 256 7.56 -8.91 13.36
CA VAL A 256 8.48 -9.92 13.90
C VAL A 256 9.90 -9.64 13.44
N LEU A 257 10.80 -9.45 14.41
CA LEU A 257 12.24 -9.34 14.18
C LEU A 257 12.89 -10.72 14.13
N LEU A 258 13.52 -11.05 13.01
CA LEU A 258 14.41 -12.19 12.87
C LEU A 258 15.83 -11.75 13.23
N THR A 259 16.53 -12.50 14.07
CA THR A 259 17.90 -12.18 14.52
C THR A 259 18.85 -13.36 14.27
N ASN A 260 20.15 -13.12 14.48
CA ASN A 260 21.22 -14.12 14.32
C ASN A 260 21.25 -14.73 12.90
N LEU A 261 20.84 -13.96 11.90
CA LEU A 261 20.92 -14.37 10.51
C LEU A 261 22.35 -14.21 10.00
N LYS A 262 22.75 -15.07 9.07
CA LYS A 262 24.02 -14.87 8.37
C LYS A 262 23.84 -13.74 7.34
N PRO A 263 24.73 -12.73 7.29
CA PRO A 263 24.71 -11.74 6.22
C PRO A 263 24.84 -12.38 4.84
N LYS A 264 24.38 -11.69 3.79
CA LYS A 264 24.46 -12.15 2.38
C LYS A 264 23.96 -13.59 2.17
N THR A 265 22.92 -13.98 2.88
CA THR A 265 22.40 -15.36 2.89
C THR A 265 20.92 -15.35 2.58
N MET A 266 20.52 -16.24 1.67
CA MET A 266 19.11 -16.44 1.34
C MET A 266 18.45 -17.34 2.40
N TYR A 267 17.32 -16.87 2.92
CA TYR A 267 16.46 -17.60 3.85
C TYR A 267 15.09 -17.80 3.23
N TYR A 268 14.53 -18.99 3.43
CA TYR A 268 13.13 -19.27 3.19
C TYR A 268 12.33 -18.97 4.45
N TYR A 269 11.10 -18.48 4.28
CA TYR A 269 10.25 -18.12 5.41
C TYR A 269 8.77 -18.21 5.08
N LYS A 270 7.94 -18.36 6.10
CA LYS A 270 6.49 -18.14 6.07
C LYS A 270 6.07 -17.42 7.35
N TYR A 271 5.07 -16.56 7.24
CA TYR A 271 4.57 -15.74 8.34
C TYR A 271 3.08 -15.96 8.56
N GLY A 272 2.60 -15.71 9.77
CA GLY A 272 1.20 -15.85 10.13
C GLY A 272 1.02 -16.08 11.61
N SER A 273 -0.01 -16.83 11.96
CA SER A 273 -0.25 -17.27 13.33
C SER A 273 -0.54 -18.77 13.33
N GLY A 274 -0.56 -19.41 14.50
CA GLY A 274 -0.87 -20.85 14.61
C GLY A 274 -2.20 -21.31 13.98
N VAL A 275 -3.00 -20.38 13.44
CA VAL A 275 -4.25 -20.61 12.69
C VAL A 275 -4.02 -20.67 11.17
N SER A 276 -3.21 -19.77 10.60
CA SER A 276 -3.04 -19.63 9.15
C SER A 276 -1.68 -19.00 8.82
N PHE A 277 -1.08 -19.46 7.73
CA PHE A 277 0.24 -19.03 7.27
C PHE A 277 0.21 -18.56 5.82
N SER A 278 1.14 -17.70 5.47
CA SER A 278 1.49 -17.37 4.09
C SER A 278 2.05 -18.61 3.37
N GLU A 279 2.11 -18.52 2.04
CA GLU A 279 2.98 -19.38 1.26
C GLU A 279 4.45 -19.18 1.68
N VAL A 280 5.27 -20.21 1.45
CA VAL A 280 6.72 -20.12 1.69
C VAL A 280 7.36 -19.21 0.64
N LYS A 281 8.00 -18.15 1.11
CA LYS A 281 8.73 -17.14 0.35
C LYS A 281 10.22 -17.21 0.70
N ASN A 282 11.02 -16.33 0.09
CA ASN A 282 12.42 -16.18 0.46
C ASN A 282 12.85 -14.70 0.40
N PHE A 283 13.92 -14.39 1.13
CA PHE A 283 14.62 -13.10 1.09
C PHE A 283 16.12 -13.35 1.21
N THR A 284 16.93 -12.35 0.87
CA THR A 284 18.38 -12.36 1.13
C THR A 284 18.70 -11.30 2.16
N THR A 285 19.46 -11.66 3.20
CA THR A 285 19.94 -10.71 4.21
C THR A 285 20.90 -9.69 3.64
N ALA A 286 20.99 -8.54 4.30
CA ALA A 286 21.91 -7.48 3.91
C ALA A 286 23.37 -7.95 3.93
N VAL A 287 24.20 -7.25 3.16
CA VAL A 287 25.65 -7.34 3.30
C VAL A 287 26.11 -6.43 4.44
N VAL A 288 27.24 -6.77 5.05
CA VAL A 288 27.81 -5.97 6.15
C VAL A 288 28.30 -4.61 5.65
N ALA A 289 28.29 -3.60 6.52
CA ALA A 289 28.89 -2.30 6.23
C ALA A 289 30.38 -2.49 5.82
N GLY A 290 30.79 -1.81 4.76
CA GLY A 290 32.12 -1.93 4.15
C GLY A 290 32.28 -3.07 3.13
N ASP A 291 31.28 -3.95 2.94
CA ASP A 291 31.34 -5.01 1.92
C ASP A 291 31.34 -4.40 0.50
N THR A 292 32.35 -4.77 -0.30
CA THR A 292 32.57 -4.27 -1.67
C THR A 292 31.75 -5.00 -2.74
N THR A 293 30.90 -5.94 -2.36
CA THR A 293 30.01 -6.67 -3.26
C THR A 293 29.10 -5.68 -3.98
N ARG A 294 29.11 -5.73 -5.33
CA ARG A 294 28.19 -4.95 -6.15
C ARG A 294 26.75 -5.33 -5.83
N PHE A 295 25.92 -4.32 -5.61
CA PHE A 295 24.48 -4.45 -5.47
C PHE A 295 23.77 -3.40 -6.31
N LYS A 296 22.48 -3.62 -6.56
CA LYS A 296 21.56 -2.63 -7.11
C LYS A 296 20.36 -2.54 -6.18
N PHE A 297 19.75 -1.37 -6.09
CA PHE A 297 18.52 -1.12 -5.36
C PHE A 297 17.60 -0.27 -6.23
N ILE A 298 16.34 -0.18 -5.85
CA ILE A 298 15.32 0.58 -6.57
C ILE A 298 14.90 1.76 -5.70
N MET A 299 14.72 2.94 -6.29
CA MET A 299 14.27 4.13 -5.58
C MET A 299 13.22 4.86 -6.42
N TYR A 300 12.10 5.23 -5.79
CA TYR A 300 11.04 6.04 -6.37
C TYR A 300 10.23 6.73 -5.26
N GLY A 301 9.34 7.64 -5.64
CA GLY A 301 8.32 8.26 -4.78
C GLY A 301 6.98 8.29 -5.52
N ASP A 302 5.92 8.74 -4.86
CA ASP A 302 4.70 9.23 -5.51
C ASP A 302 3.95 8.16 -6.33
N MET A 303 4.02 6.89 -5.92
CA MET A 303 3.47 5.80 -6.75
C MET A 303 1.94 5.76 -6.72
N GLY A 304 1.36 5.85 -5.51
CA GLY A 304 -0.08 5.77 -5.30
C GLY A 304 -0.76 4.54 -5.92
N LEU A 305 -2.02 4.75 -6.32
CA LEU A 305 -2.88 3.75 -6.94
C LEU A 305 -3.43 4.29 -8.25
N SER A 306 -2.90 3.83 -9.38
CA SER A 306 -3.38 4.18 -10.71
C SER A 306 -3.24 3.00 -11.68
N SER A 307 -4.24 2.83 -12.54
CA SER A 307 -4.22 1.80 -13.58
C SER A 307 -3.12 2.08 -14.62
N PRO A 308 -2.71 1.09 -15.44
CA PRO A 308 -1.67 1.27 -16.43
C PRO A 308 -1.98 2.43 -17.40
N PRO A 309 -0.99 3.27 -17.75
CA PRO A 309 0.44 3.11 -17.49
C PRO A 309 0.99 3.63 -16.13
N GLY A 310 0.17 3.74 -15.07
CA GLY A 310 0.56 4.27 -13.75
C GLY A 310 1.16 3.27 -12.74
N ALA A 311 0.68 3.28 -11.49
CA ALA A 311 1.21 2.54 -10.34
C ALA A 311 1.40 1.03 -10.63
N GLU A 312 0.46 0.42 -11.35
CA GLU A 312 0.54 -0.98 -11.75
C GLU A 312 1.77 -1.27 -12.65
N THR A 313 2.09 -0.36 -13.57
CA THR A 313 3.30 -0.47 -14.40
C THR A 313 4.55 -0.36 -13.54
N THR A 314 4.60 0.60 -12.62
CA THR A 314 5.72 0.77 -11.68
C THR A 314 5.90 -0.49 -10.84
N ALA A 315 4.84 -1.01 -10.23
CA ALA A 315 4.88 -2.25 -9.44
C ALA A 315 5.41 -3.45 -10.26
N GLN A 316 4.99 -3.58 -11.53
CA GLN A 316 5.47 -4.64 -12.41
C GLN A 316 6.95 -4.51 -12.74
N LEU A 317 7.44 -3.29 -12.97
CA LEU A 317 8.86 -3.03 -13.21
C LEU A 317 9.70 -3.28 -11.96
N VAL A 318 9.22 -2.85 -10.79
CA VAL A 318 9.87 -3.09 -9.49
C VAL A 318 9.98 -4.59 -9.22
N LEU A 319 8.89 -5.36 -9.41
CA LEU A 319 8.93 -6.81 -9.26
C LEU A 319 9.96 -7.46 -10.18
N ASN A 320 10.05 -7.03 -11.44
CA ASN A 320 11.02 -7.57 -12.39
C ASN A 320 12.46 -7.30 -11.92
N GLU A 321 12.74 -6.12 -11.40
CA GLU A 321 14.06 -5.75 -10.88
C GLU A 321 14.41 -6.49 -9.58
N VAL A 322 13.45 -6.69 -8.67
CA VAL A 322 13.60 -7.50 -7.45
C VAL A 322 13.88 -8.96 -7.79
N LEU A 323 13.13 -9.55 -8.71
CA LEU A 323 13.41 -10.91 -9.21
C LEU A 323 14.74 -10.98 -9.97
N GLY A 324 15.17 -9.86 -10.55
CA GLY A 324 16.48 -9.66 -11.16
C GLY A 324 17.60 -9.37 -10.15
N GLY A 325 17.36 -9.49 -8.84
CA GLY A 325 18.37 -9.36 -7.80
C GLY A 325 18.56 -7.94 -7.26
N ALA A 326 17.55 -7.07 -7.31
CA ALA A 326 17.58 -5.84 -6.52
C ALA A 326 17.58 -6.18 -5.02
N ALA A 327 18.48 -5.53 -4.27
CA ALA A 327 18.73 -5.81 -2.87
C ALA A 327 17.59 -5.36 -1.96
N PHE A 328 17.03 -4.18 -2.23
CA PHE A 328 15.93 -3.57 -1.50
C PHE A 328 15.28 -2.50 -2.38
N VAL A 329 14.13 -2.02 -1.93
CA VAL A 329 13.34 -0.94 -2.55
C VAL A 329 13.25 0.22 -1.57
N MET A 330 13.44 1.44 -2.04
CA MET A 330 13.20 2.68 -1.31
C MET A 330 12.02 3.43 -1.94
N HIS A 331 10.94 3.61 -1.19
CA HIS A 331 9.80 4.44 -1.58
C HIS A 331 9.80 5.72 -0.74
N GLN A 332 10.22 6.83 -1.31
CA GLN A 332 10.46 8.08 -0.58
C GLN A 332 9.25 9.00 -0.58
N GLY A 333 8.26 8.66 0.25
CA GLY A 333 7.08 9.47 0.48
C GLY A 333 6.00 9.33 -0.60
N ASP A 334 4.83 9.87 -0.30
CA ASP A 334 3.64 9.84 -1.12
C ASP A 334 3.25 8.41 -1.53
N LEU A 335 3.05 7.58 -0.51
CA LEU A 335 2.99 6.14 -0.64
C LEU A 335 1.74 5.70 -1.40
N SER A 336 0.58 5.84 -0.77
CA SER A 336 -0.68 5.27 -1.26
C SER A 336 -1.67 6.30 -1.78
N TYR A 337 -1.47 7.58 -1.44
CA TYR A 337 -2.48 8.62 -1.58
C TYR A 337 -3.84 8.15 -1.02
N ALA A 338 -3.82 7.60 0.19
CA ALA A 338 -5.02 7.19 0.90
C ALA A 338 -5.91 8.39 1.24
N LEU A 339 -5.31 9.50 1.69
CA LEU A 339 -6.00 10.78 1.93
C LEU A 339 -7.24 10.58 2.81
N GLY A 340 -7.08 9.85 3.90
CA GLY A 340 -8.13 9.52 4.87
C GLY A 340 -9.11 8.43 4.40
N ARG A 341 -8.93 7.87 3.21
CA ARG A 341 -9.72 6.73 2.70
C ARG A 341 -9.00 5.43 3.00
N ALA A 342 -9.23 4.90 4.20
CA ALA A 342 -8.45 3.79 4.77
C ALA A 342 -8.34 2.55 3.86
N VAL A 343 -9.36 2.25 3.04
CA VAL A 343 -9.33 1.13 2.08
C VAL A 343 -8.15 1.18 1.11
N LYS A 344 -7.69 2.38 0.74
CA LYS A 344 -6.57 2.55 -0.19
C LYS A 344 -5.25 2.02 0.38
N TRP A 345 -5.04 2.09 1.70
CA TRP A 345 -3.87 1.48 2.32
C TRP A 345 -3.83 -0.02 2.09
N ASP A 346 -4.96 -0.72 2.29
CA ASP A 346 -5.05 -2.16 2.06
C ASP A 346 -4.91 -2.52 0.57
N THR A 347 -5.47 -1.71 -0.34
CA THR A 347 -5.33 -1.92 -1.79
C THR A 347 -3.90 -1.70 -2.27
N TRP A 348 -3.24 -0.63 -1.81
CA TRP A 348 -1.86 -0.33 -2.17
C TRP A 348 -0.87 -1.33 -1.59
N MET A 349 -1.05 -1.73 -0.33
CA MET A 349 -0.24 -2.78 0.26
C MET A 349 -0.37 -4.10 -0.53
N ASN A 350 -1.53 -4.38 -1.13
CA ASN A 350 -1.70 -5.55 -2.01
C ASN A 350 -0.83 -5.45 -3.26
N LEU A 351 -0.79 -4.25 -3.85
CA LEU A 351 -0.02 -3.97 -5.06
C LEU A 351 1.48 -4.18 -4.83
N ILE A 352 1.99 -3.82 -3.64
CA ILE A 352 3.43 -3.93 -3.34
C ILE A 352 3.86 -5.29 -2.78
N GLU A 353 2.94 -6.02 -2.13
CA GLU A 353 3.22 -7.31 -1.47
C GLU A 353 4.03 -8.30 -2.34
N PRO A 354 3.79 -8.45 -3.66
CA PRO A 354 4.55 -9.37 -4.51
C PRO A 354 6.06 -9.15 -4.48
N TYR A 355 6.55 -7.92 -4.31
CA TYR A 355 7.97 -7.61 -4.26
C TYR A 355 8.44 -7.17 -2.86
N ALA A 356 7.59 -6.52 -2.06
CA ALA A 356 7.91 -6.15 -0.67
C ALA A 356 8.07 -7.37 0.24
N SER A 357 7.49 -8.52 -0.12
CA SER A 357 7.70 -9.79 0.57
C SER A 357 8.90 -10.60 0.06
N LEU A 358 9.66 -10.08 -0.91
CA LEU A 358 10.86 -10.72 -1.46
C LEU A 358 12.13 -9.90 -1.20
N ALA A 359 12.02 -8.58 -1.18
CA ALA A 359 13.09 -7.65 -0.84
C ALA A 359 12.59 -6.64 0.20
N PRO A 360 13.46 -6.15 1.10
CA PRO A 360 13.12 -5.09 2.03
C PRO A 360 12.55 -3.86 1.32
N TYR A 361 11.48 -3.31 1.89
CA TYR A 361 10.75 -2.17 1.38
C TYR A 361 10.85 -1.01 2.38
N MET A 362 11.85 -0.16 2.15
CA MET A 362 12.20 0.96 3.01
C MET A 362 11.38 2.18 2.59
N ILE A 363 10.70 2.83 3.53
CA ILE A 363 9.83 3.98 3.23
C ILE A 363 10.37 5.28 3.80
N GLY A 364 10.22 6.38 3.08
CA GLY A 364 10.12 7.72 3.66
C GLY A 364 8.65 8.13 3.76
N ILE A 365 8.38 9.24 4.42
CA ILE A 365 7.04 9.87 4.43
C ILE A 365 7.06 11.14 3.57
N GLY A 366 5.91 11.45 2.96
CA GLY A 366 5.66 12.71 2.28
C GLY A 366 4.47 13.45 2.89
N ASN A 367 4.11 14.59 2.31
CA ASN A 367 2.98 15.43 2.74
C ASN A 367 1.67 14.64 2.76
N HIS A 368 1.43 13.74 1.80
CA HIS A 368 0.19 12.94 1.77
C HIS A 368 0.10 11.85 2.85
N GLU A 369 1.19 11.57 3.56
CA GLU A 369 1.16 10.73 4.75
C GLU A 369 1.02 11.54 6.04
N TYR A 370 1.51 12.78 6.08
CA TYR A 370 1.73 13.50 7.34
C TYR A 370 0.98 14.82 7.48
N ASP A 371 0.90 15.67 6.46
CA ASP A 371 0.41 17.04 6.58
C ASP A 371 -1.00 17.12 7.17
N HIS A 372 -1.13 17.88 8.26
CA HIS A 372 -2.37 18.05 9.01
C HIS A 372 -2.40 19.43 9.67
N GLU A 373 -3.56 20.07 9.67
CA GLU A 373 -3.75 21.42 10.23
C GLU A 373 -4.42 21.40 11.61
N VAL A 374 -4.94 20.24 12.01
CA VAL A 374 -5.66 20.03 13.27
C VAL A 374 -5.36 18.65 13.81
N GLY A 375 -5.40 18.51 15.14
CA GLY A 375 -5.36 17.22 15.82
C GLY A 375 -3.96 16.68 16.09
N GLY A 376 -2.90 17.47 15.87
CA GLY A 376 -1.50 17.06 16.01
C GLY A 376 -1.08 16.60 17.41
N SER A 377 -1.91 16.80 18.44
CA SER A 377 -1.77 16.06 19.71
C SER A 377 -1.79 14.52 19.56
N LYS A 378 -2.30 14.01 18.43
CA LYS A 378 -2.37 12.58 18.09
C LYS A 378 -1.28 12.13 17.12
N ASP A 379 -0.48 13.06 16.61
CA ASP A 379 0.64 12.74 15.74
C ASP A 379 1.64 11.83 16.49
N PRO A 380 1.93 10.62 15.96
CA PRO A 380 2.81 9.66 16.61
C PRO A 380 4.30 10.01 16.47
N SER A 381 4.67 11.06 15.73
CA SER A 381 6.04 11.59 15.69
C SER A 381 6.45 12.25 17.00
N HIS A 382 5.46 12.73 17.77
CA HIS A 382 5.61 13.49 19.00
C HIS A 382 6.49 14.75 18.87
N THR A 383 6.60 15.32 17.67
CA THR A 383 7.30 16.60 17.46
C THR A 383 6.48 17.81 17.89
N GLY A 384 5.17 17.63 18.08
CA GLY A 384 4.26 18.61 18.67
C GLY A 384 3.77 19.66 17.68
N GLY A 385 2.68 20.36 18.05
CA GLY A 385 2.03 21.32 17.17
C GLY A 385 1.10 20.65 16.16
N GLU A 386 0.83 21.36 15.07
CA GLU A 386 -0.02 20.93 13.96
C GLU A 386 0.86 20.78 12.72
N GLY A 387 1.91 19.96 12.80
CA GLY A 387 2.88 19.79 11.71
C GLY A 387 3.93 20.91 11.56
N PHE A 388 4.90 20.69 10.66
CA PHE A 388 5.95 21.65 10.33
C PHE A 388 5.52 22.54 9.16
N HIS A 389 5.01 23.74 9.45
CA HIS A 389 4.46 24.65 8.43
C HIS A 389 5.25 25.97 8.35
N PRO A 390 6.48 25.98 7.81
CA PRO A 390 7.20 27.21 7.57
C PRO A 390 6.49 28.10 6.54
N GLU A 391 6.55 29.42 6.72
CA GLU A 391 5.89 30.41 5.83
C GLU A 391 6.34 30.32 4.35
N TRP A 392 7.50 29.73 4.10
CA TRP A 392 8.05 29.52 2.75
C TRP A 392 7.68 28.17 2.13
N GLY A 393 7.01 27.30 2.88
CA GLY A 393 6.59 25.97 2.44
C GLY A 393 5.15 25.93 1.95
N ASN A 394 4.83 24.89 1.19
CA ASN A 394 3.46 24.58 0.78
C ASN A 394 2.96 23.38 1.58
N PHE A 395 2.68 23.63 2.86
CA PHE A 395 2.14 22.64 3.79
C PHE A 395 0.67 22.92 4.04
N GLY A 396 -0.11 21.87 4.28
CA GLY A 396 -1.55 22.03 4.48
C GLY A 396 -2.21 20.80 5.06
N TYR A 397 -3.25 20.33 4.37
CA TYR A 397 -4.10 19.25 4.84
C TYR A 397 -4.01 18.02 3.92
N ASP A 398 -2.82 17.75 3.41
CA ASP A 398 -2.61 16.79 2.32
C ASP A 398 -2.75 15.33 2.76
N SER A 399 -2.51 15.01 4.03
CA SER A 399 -2.82 13.67 4.57
C SER A 399 -4.33 13.44 4.75
N ALA A 400 -5.12 14.51 4.66
CA ALA A 400 -6.55 14.52 4.92
C ALA A 400 -6.92 13.94 6.31
N GLY A 401 -6.12 14.28 7.31
CA GLY A 401 -6.32 13.94 8.72
C GLY A 401 -5.69 12.63 9.17
N GLU A 402 -4.87 11.98 8.33
CA GLU A 402 -4.14 10.76 8.70
C GLU A 402 -2.95 11.03 9.62
N CYS A 403 -2.30 12.19 9.48
CA CYS A 403 -1.24 12.69 10.38
C CYS A 403 -0.15 11.67 10.75
N GLY A 404 0.33 10.91 9.78
CA GLY A 404 1.41 9.93 9.96
C GLY A 404 0.99 8.64 10.69
N VAL A 405 -0.26 8.53 11.16
CA VAL A 405 -0.73 7.36 11.92
C VAL A 405 -0.68 6.08 11.08
N PRO A 406 -1.28 6.00 9.88
CA PRO A 406 -1.22 4.75 9.10
C PRO A 406 0.20 4.26 8.79
N PRO A 407 1.15 5.07 8.27
CA PRO A 407 2.51 4.57 8.03
C PRO A 407 3.24 4.16 9.32
N PHE A 408 3.11 4.92 10.42
CA PHE A 408 3.71 4.59 11.72
C PHE A 408 3.29 3.21 12.24
N TYR A 409 2.01 2.85 12.07
CA TYR A 409 1.50 1.57 12.51
C TYR A 409 1.72 0.44 11.50
N ARG A 410 1.72 0.72 10.20
CA ARG A 410 1.81 -0.30 9.15
C ARG A 410 3.23 -0.72 8.82
N PHE A 411 4.20 0.14 9.08
CA PHE A 411 5.61 -0.10 8.81
C PHE A 411 6.46 -0.06 10.09
N HIS A 412 7.68 -0.60 9.98
CA HIS A 412 8.69 -0.50 11.03
C HIS A 412 10.07 -0.41 10.37
N MET A 413 10.68 0.77 10.46
CA MET A 413 12.01 1.08 9.92
C MET A 413 13.09 0.89 11.03
N PRO A 414 14.39 0.99 10.73
CA PRO A 414 15.45 0.89 11.74
C PRO A 414 15.20 1.76 12.99
N ASP A 415 15.49 1.19 14.17
CA ASP A 415 15.20 1.81 15.48
C ASP A 415 16.33 2.76 15.93
N ASN A 416 16.85 3.57 15.00
CA ASN A 416 17.99 4.46 15.23
C ASN A 416 17.68 5.95 15.03
N GLY A 417 16.45 6.31 14.67
CA GLY A 417 15.96 7.68 14.55
C GLY A 417 14.60 7.88 15.20
N ASN A 418 13.64 8.43 14.47
CA ASN A 418 12.24 8.55 14.89
C ASN A 418 11.32 7.70 14.01
N SER A 419 11.25 6.40 14.32
CA SER A 419 10.35 5.45 13.68
C SER A 419 10.44 5.51 12.13
N VAL A 420 9.30 5.67 11.45
CA VAL A 420 9.20 5.78 9.99
C VAL A 420 9.56 7.19 9.45
N PHE A 421 9.70 8.18 10.33
CA PHE A 421 9.82 9.59 9.95
C PHE A 421 11.26 9.95 9.54
N TRP A 422 12.25 9.50 10.30
CA TRP A 422 13.65 9.57 9.91
C TRP A 422 14.46 8.47 10.59
N TYR A 423 15.38 7.88 9.84
CA TYR A 423 16.19 6.74 10.27
C TYR A 423 17.36 6.55 9.29
N SER A 424 18.31 5.68 9.62
CA SER A 424 19.39 5.32 8.71
C SER A 424 19.66 3.82 8.68
N PHE A 425 20.35 3.34 7.65
CA PHE A 425 20.84 1.97 7.58
C PHE A 425 22.04 1.86 6.63
N ASP A 426 22.85 0.83 6.85
CA ASP A 426 23.98 0.51 5.98
C ASP A 426 23.64 -0.63 5.02
N TYR A 427 24.14 -0.53 3.79
CA TYR A 427 24.16 -1.64 2.85
C TYR A 427 25.47 -1.62 2.05
N GLY A 428 26.42 -2.47 2.46
CA GLY A 428 27.72 -2.56 1.82
C GLY A 428 28.49 -1.25 1.99
N LEU A 429 28.87 -0.61 0.88
CA LEU A 429 29.62 0.65 0.86
C LEU A 429 28.77 1.91 1.01
N VAL A 430 27.46 1.79 1.21
CA VAL A 430 26.54 2.93 1.23
C VAL A 430 25.83 3.01 2.57
N HIS A 431 25.93 4.17 3.20
CA HIS A 431 25.10 4.59 4.32
C HIS A 431 23.90 5.38 3.77
N PHE A 432 22.69 4.96 4.12
CA PHE A 432 21.44 5.60 3.70
C PHE A 432 20.83 6.32 4.90
N THR A 433 20.59 7.62 4.74
CA THR A 433 19.87 8.44 5.72
C THR A 433 18.54 8.86 5.09
N VAL A 434 17.44 8.43 5.69
CA VAL A 434 16.07 8.78 5.29
C VAL A 434 15.56 9.85 6.24
N ILE A 435 15.06 10.95 5.69
CA ILE A 435 14.57 12.10 6.45
C ILE A 435 13.13 12.40 6.06
N SER A 436 12.40 13.07 6.94
CA SER A 436 11.07 13.59 6.64
C SER A 436 11.16 15.04 6.23
N THR A 437 10.64 15.39 5.06
CA THR A 437 10.42 16.79 4.66
C THR A 437 9.27 17.46 5.40
N GLU A 438 8.41 16.68 6.06
CA GLU A 438 7.22 17.15 6.78
C GLU A 438 7.46 17.46 8.27
N HIS A 439 8.72 17.45 8.69
CA HIS A 439 9.14 17.74 10.06
C HIS A 439 10.21 18.82 10.06
N ASP A 440 10.32 19.59 11.15
CA ASP A 440 11.31 20.66 11.25
C ASP A 440 12.73 20.10 11.07
N PHE A 441 13.36 20.47 9.95
CA PHE A 441 14.74 20.15 9.60
C PHE A 441 15.70 21.33 9.78
N THR A 442 15.24 22.45 10.35
CA THR A 442 16.08 23.63 10.54
C THR A 442 17.13 23.42 11.64
N PRO A 443 18.23 24.19 11.63
CA PRO A 443 19.27 24.07 12.66
C PRO A 443 18.70 24.17 14.08
N GLY A 444 19.04 23.21 14.93
CA GLY A 444 18.57 23.11 16.31
C GLY A 444 17.30 22.26 16.51
N SER A 445 16.63 21.86 15.43
CA SER A 445 15.52 20.90 15.49
C SER A 445 15.97 19.51 15.95
N PRO A 446 15.05 18.67 16.47
CA PRO A 446 15.35 17.28 16.81
C PRO A 446 15.91 16.47 15.64
N MET A 447 15.35 16.63 14.45
CA MET A 447 15.80 15.90 13.27
C MET A 447 17.17 16.38 12.79
N TYR A 448 17.43 17.69 12.76
CA TYR A 448 18.75 18.22 12.42
C TYR A 448 19.83 17.68 13.37
N SER A 449 19.57 17.74 14.68
CA SER A 449 20.47 17.22 15.71
C SER A 449 20.73 15.71 15.58
N TRP A 450 19.75 14.97 15.06
CA TRP A 450 19.89 13.55 14.77
C TRP A 450 20.74 13.32 13.51
N ILE A 451 20.48 14.03 12.41
CA ILE A 451 21.23 13.95 11.15
C ILE A 451 22.73 14.24 11.39
N GLU A 452 23.06 15.25 12.19
CA GLU A 452 24.46 15.56 12.50
C GLU A 452 25.17 14.39 13.18
N LYS A 453 24.52 13.72 14.13
CA LYS A 453 25.08 12.54 14.82
C LYS A 453 25.18 11.34 13.90
N ASP A 454 24.15 11.12 13.08
CA ASP A 454 24.11 10.05 12.09
C ASP A 454 25.30 10.17 11.12
N PHE A 455 25.50 11.34 10.52
CA PHE A 455 26.62 11.60 9.61
C PHE A 455 28.00 11.51 10.28
N GLN A 456 28.12 11.92 11.55
CA GLN A 456 29.37 11.78 12.31
C GLN A 456 29.72 10.31 12.61
N SER A 457 28.73 9.42 12.63
CA SER A 457 28.93 7.99 12.91
C SER A 457 29.50 7.22 11.70
N VAL A 458 29.36 7.76 10.49
CA VAL A 458 29.75 7.07 9.25
C VAL A 458 31.27 7.06 9.07
N ASN A 459 31.85 5.85 9.05
CA ASN A 459 33.23 5.69 8.60
C ASN A 459 33.31 5.78 7.06
N ARG A 460 34.04 6.80 6.57
CA ARG A 460 34.23 7.07 5.14
C ARG A 460 35.46 6.39 4.52
N ASN A 461 36.28 5.72 5.33
CA ASN A 461 37.42 4.90 4.90
C ASN A 461 37.01 3.45 4.78
#